data_AF-A0A328NIM4-F1
#
_entry.id   AF-A0A328NIM4-F1
#
_cell.length_a   1.000
_cell.length_b   1.000
_cell.length_c   1.000
_cell.angle_alpha   90.00
_cell.angle_beta   90.00
_cell.angle_gamma   90.00
#
_symmetry.space_group_name_H-M   'P 1'
#
loop_
_entity.id
_entity.type
_entity.pdbx_description
1 polymer ?
#
loop_
_entity_poly.entity_id
_entity_poly.type
_entity_poly.pdbx_seq_one_letter_code
_entity_poly.pdbx_strand_id
1 'polypeptide(L)'
;MTDLASGLRFAAQPVVSVFVPGVPARVPEFAGGGVVPLEVLTYPLERDDPYARVTEYDLVFDELPPLLHRYLAHCLRVACAAGDTVVWLGFEGSFHFDHLLTEAVAPQVYGVCAPGGEPVVAPDLRTLGTPEWRLVVTAHGKLL
;
A
#
# COMPACT_ATOMS: atom_id res chain seq x y z
N MET A 1 0.36 21.65 -7.60
CA MET A 1 0.28 20.17 -7.75
C MET A 1 -0.14 19.64 -6.40
N THR A 2 -1.19 18.82 -6.30
CA THR A 2 -1.59 18.27 -5.00
C THR A 2 -0.72 17.05 -4.73
N ASP A 3 0.16 17.15 -3.75
CA ASP A 3 1.11 16.09 -3.43
C ASP A 3 0.40 14.87 -2.80
N LEU A 4 1.04 13.72 -2.89
CA LEU A 4 0.55 12.48 -2.28
C LEU A 4 0.44 12.61 -0.76
N ALA A 5 1.34 13.37 -0.14
CA ALA A 5 1.40 13.61 1.30
C ALA A 5 0.10 14.17 1.88
N SER A 6 -0.60 15.02 1.14
CA SER A 6 -1.90 15.58 1.54
C SER A 6 -3.01 14.53 1.71
N GLY A 7 -2.91 13.38 1.04
CA GLY A 7 -3.87 12.28 1.13
C GLY A 7 -3.58 11.27 2.25
N LEU A 8 -2.40 11.32 2.86
CA LEU A 8 -1.93 10.34 3.84
C LEU A 8 -2.19 10.77 5.29
N ARG A 9 -3.23 11.56 5.55
CA ARG A 9 -3.55 12.05 6.90
C ARG A 9 -4.89 11.50 7.36
N PHE A 10 -4.88 10.71 8.43
CA PHE A 10 -6.07 10.25 9.13
C PHE A 10 -6.11 10.87 10.53
N ALA A 11 -7.27 11.40 10.94
CA ALA A 11 -7.47 12.00 12.27
C ALA A 11 -6.33 12.95 12.74
N ALA A 12 -5.76 13.73 11.81
CA ALA A 12 -4.61 14.65 11.96
C ALA A 12 -3.19 14.04 11.98
N GLN A 13 -3.03 12.72 12.10
CA GLN A 13 -1.74 12.04 12.04
C GLN A 13 -1.46 11.46 10.64
N PRO A 14 -0.23 11.57 10.13
CA PRO A 14 0.14 10.88 8.92
C PRO A 14 0.21 9.35 9.09
N VAL A 15 -0.47 8.63 8.20
CA VAL A 15 -0.51 7.17 8.17
C VAL A 15 -0.24 6.66 6.75
N VAL A 16 0.57 5.62 6.64
CA VAL A 16 0.78 4.86 5.41
C VAL A 16 0.25 3.45 5.62
N SER A 17 -0.83 3.09 4.93
CA SER A 17 -1.43 1.75 4.97
C SER A 17 -0.83 0.86 3.89
N VAL A 18 -0.30 -0.29 4.30
CA VAL A 18 0.28 -1.33 3.45
C VAL A 18 -0.57 -2.60 3.54
N PHE A 19 -1.00 -3.11 2.40
CA PHE A 19 -1.87 -4.27 2.33
C PHE A 19 -1.14 -5.47 1.73
N VAL A 20 -1.20 -6.59 2.43
CA VAL A 20 -0.53 -7.83 2.06
C VAL A 20 -1.56 -8.96 2.07
N PRO A 21 -1.84 -9.62 0.92
CA PRO A 21 -2.70 -10.81 0.90
C PRO A 21 -2.22 -11.89 1.86
N GLY A 22 -3.18 -12.52 2.55
CA GLY A 22 -2.93 -13.55 3.53
C GLY A 22 -2.29 -13.02 4.82
N VAL A 23 -1.62 -13.94 5.53
CA VAL A 23 -0.74 -13.62 6.67
C VAL A 23 0.69 -13.86 6.19
N PRO A 24 1.54 -12.84 6.11
CA PRO A 24 2.88 -13.02 5.54
C PRO A 24 3.73 -13.95 6.42
N ALA A 25 4.60 -14.72 5.79
CA ALA A 25 5.47 -15.70 6.48
C ALA A 25 6.46 -15.04 7.47
N ARG A 26 6.74 -13.75 7.25
CA ARG A 26 7.52 -12.89 8.12
C ARG A 26 6.87 -11.52 8.21
N VAL A 27 7.01 -10.84 9.34
CA VAL A 27 6.59 -9.44 9.46
C VAL A 27 7.52 -8.59 8.59
N PRO A 28 7.01 -7.73 7.69
CA PRO A 28 7.84 -6.83 6.90
C PRO A 28 8.60 -5.83 7.78
N GLU A 29 9.88 -5.56 7.47
CA GLU A 29 10.69 -4.57 8.19
C GLU A 29 10.54 -3.19 7.55
N PHE A 30 9.68 -2.36 8.14
CA PHE A 30 9.36 -1.04 7.60
C PHE A 30 10.40 0.04 7.95
N ALA A 31 11.31 -0.19 8.90
CA ALA A 31 12.44 0.70 9.09
C ALA A 31 13.36 0.67 7.86
N GLY A 32 13.73 1.84 7.34
CA GLY A 32 14.52 1.92 6.12
C GLY A 32 14.96 3.33 5.75
N GLY A 33 16.17 3.47 5.22
CA GLY A 33 16.68 4.76 4.75
C GLY A 33 16.77 5.85 5.83
N GLY A 34 16.95 5.45 7.09
CA GLY A 34 16.98 6.37 8.24
C GLY A 34 15.59 6.77 8.76
N VAL A 35 14.52 6.20 8.22
CA VAL A 35 13.14 6.39 8.67
C VAL A 35 12.70 5.17 9.48
N VAL A 36 12.04 5.42 10.60
CA VAL A 36 11.41 4.40 11.44
C VAL A 36 9.99 4.91 11.75
N PRO A 37 8.91 4.15 11.45
CA PRO A 37 7.58 4.48 11.93
C PRO A 37 7.56 4.60 13.45
N LEU A 38 6.74 5.50 13.98
CA LEU A 38 6.53 5.58 15.43
C LEU A 38 5.85 4.31 15.93
N GLU A 39 4.84 3.89 15.19
CA GLU A 39 4.05 2.70 15.47
C GLU A 39 3.75 1.96 14.16
N VAL A 40 3.62 0.64 14.27
CA VAL A 40 3.15 -0.23 13.20
C VAL A 40 1.96 -1.01 13.74
N LEU A 41 0.75 -0.58 13.38
CA LEU A 41 -0.48 -1.25 13.77
C LEU A 41 -0.81 -2.32 12.72
N THR A 42 -1.22 -3.52 13.16
CA THR A 42 -1.47 -4.65 12.26
C THR A 42 -2.90 -5.12 12.41
N TYR A 43 -3.62 -5.19 11.29
CA TYR A 43 -5.02 -5.57 11.25
C TYR A 43 -5.24 -6.74 10.29
N PRO A 44 -5.75 -7.89 10.78
CA PRO A 44 -6.23 -8.94 9.90
C PRO A 44 -7.60 -8.53 9.36
N LEU A 45 -7.67 -8.28 8.05
CA LEU A 45 -8.91 -8.06 7.33
C LEU A 45 -9.38 -9.40 6.77
N GLU A 46 -10.60 -9.78 7.11
CA GLU A 46 -11.20 -11.05 6.69
C GLU A 46 -12.54 -10.77 6.00
N ARG A 47 -12.85 -11.50 4.93
CA ARG A 47 -14.22 -11.64 4.43
C ARG A 47 -14.94 -12.68 5.31
N ASP A 48 -16.27 -12.78 5.20
CA ASP A 48 -17.06 -13.90 5.77
C ASP A 48 -16.59 -15.29 5.25
N ASP A 49 -15.64 -15.32 4.32
CA ASP A 49 -14.89 -16.48 3.85
C ASP A 49 -13.52 -16.56 4.59
N PRO A 50 -13.27 -17.61 5.39
CA PRO A 50 -12.06 -17.72 6.20
C PRO A 50 -10.76 -17.83 5.38
N TYR A 51 -10.86 -18.07 4.07
CA TYR A 51 -9.71 -18.22 3.18
C TYR A 51 -9.32 -16.92 2.45
N ALA A 52 -10.16 -15.88 2.46
CA ALA A 52 -9.87 -14.58 1.88
C ALA A 52 -9.42 -13.60 2.99
N ARG A 53 -8.10 -13.52 3.19
CA ARG A 53 -7.49 -12.65 4.21
C ARG A 53 -6.56 -11.63 3.56
N VAL A 54 -6.52 -10.43 4.11
CA VAL A 54 -5.53 -9.40 3.82
C VAL A 54 -5.01 -8.89 5.15
N THR A 55 -3.70 -8.85 5.34
CA THR A 55 -3.08 -8.17 6.48
C THR A 55 -2.82 -6.71 6.10
N GLU A 56 -3.41 -5.79 6.83
CA GLU A 56 -3.12 -4.36 6.76
C GLU A 56 -2.08 -3.98 7.82
N TYR A 57 -1.11 -3.15 7.41
CA TYR A 57 -0.14 -2.52 8.27
C TYR A 57 -0.26 -1.00 8.16
N ASP A 58 -0.64 -0.35 9.26
CA ASP A 58 -0.65 1.11 9.35
C ASP A 58 0.64 1.60 9.99
N LEU A 59 1.41 2.35 9.20
CA LEU A 59 2.66 2.97 9.64
C LEU A 59 2.38 4.41 10.08
N VAL A 60 2.49 4.67 11.38
CA VAL A 60 2.16 5.96 11.99
C VAL A 60 3.40 6.86 12.07
N PHE A 61 3.23 8.14 11.74
CA PHE A 61 4.27 9.15 11.82
C PHE A 61 3.78 10.42 12.50
N ASP A 62 4.68 11.17 13.14
CA ASP A 62 4.42 12.56 13.53
C ASP A 62 4.45 13.46 12.28
N GLU A 63 5.46 13.26 11.43
CA GLU A 63 5.63 13.93 10.14
C GLU A 63 6.03 12.91 9.08
N LEU A 64 5.51 13.07 7.86
CA LEU A 64 5.88 12.18 6.76
C LEU A 64 7.37 12.31 6.42
N PRO A 65 8.02 11.21 5.99
CA PRO A 65 9.42 11.26 5.59
C PRO A 65 9.70 12.29 4.49
N PRO A 66 10.80 13.06 4.57
CA PRO A 66 11.15 14.06 3.54
C PRO A 66 11.29 13.48 2.13
N LEU A 67 11.74 12.23 2.02
CA LEU A 67 11.83 11.47 0.77
C LEU A 67 10.70 10.44 0.66
N LEU A 68 9.46 10.90 0.84
CA LEU A 68 8.26 10.05 0.92
C LEU A 68 8.20 8.99 -0.17
N HIS A 69 8.36 9.37 -1.44
CA HIS A 69 8.29 8.42 -2.55
C HIS A 69 9.30 7.26 -2.44
N ARG A 70 10.53 7.56 -2.00
CA ARG A 70 11.56 6.53 -1.77
C ARG A 70 11.19 5.63 -0.60
N TYR A 71 10.59 6.19 0.43
CA TYR A 71 10.13 5.43 1.59
C TYR A 71 8.93 4.53 1.27
N LEU A 72 7.96 5.02 0.49
CA LEU A 72 6.82 4.22 0.01
C LEU A 72 7.29 3.03 -0.85
N ALA A 73 8.26 3.27 -1.75
CA ALA A 73 8.88 2.19 -2.52
C ALA A 73 9.64 1.19 -1.64
N HIS A 74 10.28 1.65 -0.54
CA HIS A 74 10.87 0.75 0.46
C HIS A 74 9.81 -0.14 1.10
N CYS A 75 8.71 0.44 1.60
CA CYS A 75 7.61 -0.29 2.25
C CYS A 75 7.03 -1.39 1.34
N LEU A 76 6.78 -1.07 0.08
CA LEU A 76 6.32 -2.04 -0.90
C LEU A 76 7.33 -3.17 -1.13
N ARG A 77 8.62 -2.85 -1.23
CA ARG A 77 9.67 -3.85 -1.48
C ARG A 77 9.77 -4.84 -0.34
N VAL A 78 9.78 -4.37 0.92
CA VAL A 78 9.88 -5.25 2.09
C VAL A 78 8.61 -6.07 2.29
N ALA A 79 7.43 -5.49 2.04
CA ALA A 79 6.15 -6.19 2.14
C ALA A 79 6.01 -7.27 1.05
N CYS A 80 6.35 -6.93 -0.20
CA CYS A 80 6.29 -7.87 -1.30
C CYS A 80 7.22 -9.07 -1.08
N ALA A 81 8.45 -8.80 -0.63
CA ALA A 81 9.40 -9.85 -0.28
C ALA A 81 8.96 -10.70 0.93
N ALA A 82 8.07 -10.20 1.79
CA ALA A 82 7.58 -10.91 2.96
C ALA A 82 6.34 -11.76 2.67
N GLY A 83 5.45 -11.28 1.79
CA GLY A 83 4.24 -11.99 1.37
C GLY A 83 4.43 -12.97 0.22
N ASP A 84 5.52 -12.83 -0.57
CA ASP A 84 5.71 -13.54 -1.85
C ASP A 84 4.48 -13.46 -2.76
N THR A 85 3.80 -12.32 -2.71
CA THR A 85 2.57 -12.03 -3.45
C THR A 85 2.53 -10.54 -3.83
N VAL A 86 1.54 -10.15 -4.62
CA VAL A 86 1.30 -8.75 -4.92
C VAL A 86 0.84 -8.02 -3.67
N VAL A 87 1.46 -6.89 -3.39
CA VAL A 87 1.14 -6.00 -2.27
C VAL A 87 0.84 -4.60 -2.80
N TRP A 88 0.09 -3.82 -2.03
CA TRP A 88 -0.24 -2.46 -2.42
C TRP A 88 -0.27 -1.49 -1.25
N LEU A 89 -0.16 -0.21 -1.59
CA LEU A 89 -0.42 0.91 -0.72
C LEU A 89 -1.76 1.51 -1.12
N GLY A 90 -2.64 1.71 -0.15
CA GLY A 90 -3.96 2.30 -0.37
C GLY A 90 -4.30 3.28 0.74
N PHE A 91 -5.28 4.14 0.49
CA PHE A 91 -5.86 4.94 1.58
C PHE A 91 -6.67 4.03 2.51
N GLU A 92 -6.88 4.44 3.75
CA GLU A 92 -7.72 3.69 4.68
C GLU A 92 -9.14 3.49 4.08
N GLY A 93 -9.68 2.27 4.19
CA GLY A 93 -10.97 1.93 3.59
C GLY A 93 -10.98 1.89 2.06
N SER A 94 -9.82 1.86 1.41
CA SER A 94 -9.70 2.02 -0.05
C SER A 94 -10.21 0.87 -0.91
N PHE A 95 -10.56 -0.27 -0.32
CA PHE A 95 -10.91 -1.46 -1.09
C PHE A 95 -12.03 -2.29 -0.49
N HIS A 96 -12.64 -3.09 -1.37
CA HIS A 96 -13.53 -4.19 -1.05
C HIS A 96 -12.87 -5.49 -1.53
N PHE A 97 -13.05 -6.61 -0.82
CA PHE A 97 -12.42 -7.89 -1.17
C PHE A 97 -12.73 -8.35 -2.60
N ASP A 98 -13.94 -8.08 -3.10
CA ASP A 98 -14.34 -8.44 -4.46
C ASP A 98 -13.73 -7.53 -5.55
N HIS A 99 -13.00 -6.48 -5.14
CA HIS A 99 -12.49 -5.42 -6.01
C HIS A 99 -11.00 -5.14 -5.82
N LEU A 100 -10.25 -6.07 -5.23
CA LEU A 100 -8.80 -5.96 -5.03
C LEU A 100 -8.10 -5.63 -6.35
N LEU A 101 -7.41 -4.48 -6.38
CA LEU A 101 -6.63 -3.99 -7.52
C LEU A 101 -7.41 -3.95 -8.85
N THR A 102 -8.71 -3.68 -8.78
CA THR A 102 -9.55 -3.42 -9.97
C THR A 102 -9.56 -1.94 -10.35
N GLU A 103 -10.13 -1.61 -11.52
CA GLU A 103 -10.33 -0.21 -11.94
C GLU A 103 -11.15 0.61 -10.95
N ALA A 104 -12.07 -0.03 -10.21
CA ALA A 104 -12.95 0.62 -9.25
C ALA A 104 -12.19 1.20 -8.04
N VAL A 105 -11.10 0.53 -7.62
CA VAL A 105 -10.29 0.95 -6.47
C VAL A 105 -8.97 1.62 -6.87
N ALA A 106 -8.60 1.60 -8.16
CA ALA A 106 -7.36 2.18 -8.64
C ALA A 106 -7.13 3.66 -8.23
N PRO A 107 -8.14 4.54 -8.16
CA PRO A 107 -7.96 5.91 -7.65
C PRO A 107 -7.60 6.01 -6.16
N GLN A 108 -7.71 4.90 -5.42
CA GLN A 108 -7.45 4.82 -3.99
C GLN A 108 -6.18 4.03 -3.66
N VAL A 109 -5.57 3.40 -4.66
CA VAL A 109 -4.29 2.67 -4.57
C VAL A 109 -3.20 3.60 -5.10
N TYR A 110 -2.19 3.90 -4.29
CA TYR A 110 -1.12 4.83 -4.67
C TYR A 110 0.26 4.15 -4.81
N GLY A 111 0.33 2.84 -4.60
CA GLY A 111 1.52 2.07 -4.95
C GLY A 111 1.24 0.58 -4.99
N VAL A 112 2.02 -0.14 -5.79
CA VAL A 112 1.89 -1.59 -6.01
C VAL A 112 3.26 -2.22 -6.19
N CYS A 113 3.40 -3.48 -5.83
CA CYS A 113 4.60 -4.28 -6.09
C CYS A 113 4.22 -5.74 -6.25
N ALA A 114 4.82 -6.42 -7.23
CA ALA A 114 4.69 -7.85 -7.47
C ALA A 114 6.01 -8.57 -7.14
N PRO A 115 5.97 -9.87 -6.78
CA PRO A 115 7.17 -10.62 -6.42
C PRO A 115 8.24 -10.57 -7.50
N GLY A 116 9.47 -10.23 -7.11
CA GLY A 116 10.60 -10.07 -8.04
C GLY A 116 10.54 -8.83 -8.94
N GLY A 117 9.50 -7.99 -8.84
CA GLY A 117 9.36 -6.74 -9.56
C GLY A 117 9.84 -5.52 -8.77
N GLU A 118 10.05 -4.40 -9.46
CA GLU A 118 10.29 -3.12 -8.79
C GLU A 118 8.96 -2.49 -8.33
N PRO A 119 8.91 -1.89 -7.13
CA PRO A 119 7.76 -1.13 -6.67
C PRO A 119 7.42 0.04 -7.61
N VAL A 120 6.13 0.22 -7.85
CA VAL A 120 5.59 1.37 -8.59
C VAL A 120 4.76 2.20 -7.64
N VAL A 121 5.07 3.49 -7.51
CA VAL A 121 4.36 4.44 -6.65
C VAL A 121 3.88 5.60 -7.50
N ALA A 122 2.65 6.05 -7.29
CA ALA A 122 2.13 7.23 -7.98
C ALA A 122 2.92 8.48 -7.57
N PRO A 123 3.30 9.35 -8.51
CA PRO A 123 4.07 10.55 -8.21
C PRO A 123 3.23 11.64 -7.52
N ASP A 124 1.91 11.65 -7.74
CA ASP A 124 0.97 12.60 -7.14
C ASP A 124 -0.47 12.08 -7.14
N LEU A 125 -1.38 12.82 -6.48
CA LEU A 125 -2.80 12.45 -6.42
C LEU A 125 -3.52 12.56 -7.77
N ARG A 126 -3.02 13.37 -8.71
CA ARG A 126 -3.65 13.52 -10.03
C ARG A 126 -3.47 12.26 -10.86
N THR A 127 -2.31 11.63 -10.74
CA THR A 127 -1.98 10.37 -11.41
C THR A 127 -2.99 9.28 -11.08
N LEU A 128 -3.48 9.24 -9.84
CA LEU A 128 -4.44 8.22 -9.38
C LEU A 128 -5.75 8.20 -10.21
N GLY A 129 -6.15 9.35 -10.77
CA GLY A 129 -7.34 9.47 -11.60
C GLY A 129 -7.16 9.09 -13.07
N THR A 130 -5.93 8.78 -13.50
CA THR A 130 -5.59 8.61 -14.92
C THR A 130 -5.86 7.18 -15.43
N PRO A 131 -6.20 7.01 -16.72
CA PRO A 131 -6.30 5.68 -17.34
C PRO A 131 -4.99 4.88 -17.24
N GLU A 132 -3.84 5.53 -17.36
CA GLU A 132 -2.52 4.90 -17.27
C GLU A 132 -2.32 4.27 -15.90
N TRP A 133 -2.69 4.96 -14.83
CA TRP A 133 -2.62 4.40 -13.47
C TRP A 133 -3.57 3.22 -13.27
N ARG A 134 -4.78 3.27 -13.83
CA ARG A 134 -5.71 2.13 -13.80
C ARG A 134 -5.11 0.88 -14.47
N LEU A 135 -4.40 1.06 -15.58
CA LEU A 135 -3.70 -0.05 -16.25
C LEU A 135 -2.60 -0.63 -15.36
N VAL A 136 -1.84 0.22 -14.65
CA VAL A 136 -0.83 -0.24 -13.68
C VAL A 136 -1.49 -1.09 -12.58
N VAL A 137 -2.52 -0.58 -11.92
CA VAL A 137 -3.19 -1.28 -10.81
C VAL A 137 -3.81 -2.59 -11.27
N THR A 138 -4.57 -2.58 -12.37
CA THR A 138 -5.23 -3.79 -12.89
C THR A 138 -4.26 -4.84 -13.44
N ALA A 139 -3.11 -4.43 -13.96
CA ALA A 139 -2.07 -5.39 -14.37
C ALA A 139 -1.55 -6.19 -13.16
N HIS A 140 -1.41 -5.55 -12.00
CA HIS A 140 -1.01 -6.22 -10.77
C HIS A 140 -2.14 -7.06 -10.18
N GLY A 141 -3.40 -6.60 -10.27
CA GLY A 141 -4.57 -7.38 -9.84
C GLY A 141 -4.74 -8.71 -10.57
N LYS A 142 -4.23 -8.85 -11.81
CA LYS A 142 -4.24 -10.13 -12.55
C LYS A 142 -3.24 -11.17 -12.03
N LEU A 143 -2.38 -10.79 -11.10
CA LEU A 143 -1.36 -11.65 -10.49
C LEU A 143 -1.75 -12.09 -9.07
N LEU A 144 -2.86 -11.56 -8.52
CA LEU A 144 -3.48 -12.01 -7.28
C LEU A 144 -4.33 -13.25 -7.54
#